data_AF-A0A402CC51-F1
#
_entry.id   AF-A0A402CC51-F1
#
_cell.length_a   1.000
_cell.length_b   1.000
_cell.length_c   1.000
_cell.angle_alpha   90.00
_cell.angle_beta   90.00
_cell.angle_gamma   90.00
#
_symmetry.space_group_name_H-M   'P 1'
#
loop_
_entity.id
_entity.type
_entity.pdbx_description
1 polymer ?
#
loop_
_entity_poly.entity_id
_entity_poly.type
_entity_poly.pdbx_seq_one_letter_code
_entity_poly.pdbx_strand_id
1 'polypeptide(L)'
;MSEGGAHRAPLRIVARNENTFYSDVDLPPRRGSRRPASAQNQESVFMNAVADREVNLDGKVAVVTGAGSGLGKFEAIALARAGASVVVNDLAANEAVEAILEEIRGLGAKVEFVAGDIGERSTADAIMEAAQSRLGSLDILVNNAGITRDRMLFNMSDEDWDLVLKVHLRGHFLLCRSAASYWRGRSKEAGAPVYGRIVNTSSEAGLLGPEGQANYGAAKAGITALTLSAARGLSRYGVRANAICPRARTSMTENVFGEAPAEGIDPLSPEHVAALVAYLASPAADSVNGQVFVVYGPMVALMAAPVVERRFDAADGRWTPGALAAELGTYFRDRDPAAMFSASAALRELG
;
A
#
# COMPACT_ATOMS: atom_id res chain seq x y z
N MET A 1 4.23 -39.07 59.62
CA MET A 1 3.71 -38.53 58.34
C MET A 1 4.05 -37.05 58.34
N SER A 2 5.27 -36.69 57.90
CA SER A 2 5.59 -36.04 56.59
C SER A 2 5.04 -34.61 56.51
N GLU A 3 5.84 -33.60 56.85
CA GLU A 3 6.73 -32.81 55.95
C GLU A 3 6.01 -31.78 55.05
N GLY A 4 6.39 -30.50 55.21
CA GLY A 4 6.87 -29.67 54.10
C GLY A 4 5.94 -28.63 53.44
N GLY A 5 6.26 -27.34 53.68
CA GLY A 5 6.13 -26.23 52.70
C GLY A 5 4.82 -25.43 52.71
N ALA A 6 4.78 -24.12 52.47
CA ALA A 6 5.78 -23.11 52.17
C ALA A 6 5.18 -21.71 52.37
N HIS A 7 6.05 -20.74 52.63
CA HIS A 7 5.81 -19.30 52.70
C HIS A 7 5.02 -18.71 51.53
N ARG A 8 4.13 -17.75 51.80
CA ARG A 8 3.88 -16.60 50.91
C ARG A 8 3.75 -15.30 51.71
N ALA A 9 4.77 -14.45 51.55
CA ALA A 9 4.76 -13.04 51.93
C ALA A 9 3.87 -12.22 50.97
N PRO A 10 3.36 -11.04 51.37
CA PRO A 10 2.68 -10.13 50.46
C PRO A 10 3.70 -9.44 49.56
N LEU A 11 3.64 -9.71 48.26
CA LEU A 11 4.38 -8.96 47.25
C LEU A 11 3.70 -7.61 47.02
N ARG A 12 4.28 -6.57 47.64
CA ARG A 12 4.15 -5.17 47.23
C ARG A 12 4.67 -5.02 45.80
N ILE A 13 3.81 -4.64 44.86
CA ILE A 13 4.25 -4.07 43.59
C ILE A 13 4.55 -2.59 43.85
N VAL A 14 5.83 -2.29 44.02
CA VAL A 14 6.39 -0.94 43.89
C VAL A 14 7.06 -0.91 42.52
N ALA A 15 6.42 -0.27 41.54
CA ALA A 15 7.10 0.22 40.34
C ALA A 15 7.47 1.67 40.61
N ARG A 16 8.78 1.92 40.64
CA ARG A 16 9.44 3.15 41.06
C ARG A 16 9.23 4.28 40.04
N ASN A 17 8.84 5.44 40.54
CA ASN A 17 9.23 6.72 39.96
C ASN A 17 10.67 7.00 40.43
N GLU A 18 11.64 6.95 39.53
CA GLU A 18 12.97 7.51 39.76
C GLU A 18 13.31 8.48 38.63
N ASN A 19 12.85 9.71 38.81
CA ASN A 19 13.52 10.90 38.30
C ASN A 19 14.79 11.07 39.13
N THR A 20 15.97 10.84 38.54
CA THR A 20 17.22 11.32 39.13
C THR A 20 18.07 12.00 38.08
N PHE A 21 18.21 13.30 38.30
CA PHE A 21 19.16 14.22 37.71
C PHE A 21 20.56 13.62 37.66
N TYR A 22 21.22 13.75 36.50
CA TYR A 22 22.66 13.86 36.42
C TYR A 22 23.02 15.25 35.88
N SER A 23 23.93 15.87 36.59
CA SER A 23 24.44 17.23 36.50
C SER A 23 25.18 17.54 35.21
N ASP A 24 25.16 18.83 34.88
CA ASP A 24 25.88 19.50 33.81
C ASP A 24 27.33 19.04 33.64
N VAL A 25 27.66 18.58 32.44
CA VAL A 25 29.04 18.56 31.94
C VAL A 25 29.12 19.67 30.90
N ASP A 26 29.83 20.74 31.26
CA ASP A 26 30.01 21.94 30.47
C ASP A 26 30.81 21.62 29.19
N LEU A 27 30.12 21.49 28.07
CA LEU A 27 30.73 21.31 26.74
C LEU A 27 31.09 22.70 26.19
N PRO A 28 32.32 22.93 25.70
CA PRO A 28 32.69 24.23 25.15
C PRO A 28 31.82 24.58 23.93
N PRO A 29 31.49 25.86 23.73
CA PRO A 29 30.61 26.27 22.65
C PRO A 29 31.18 25.85 21.31
N ARG A 30 30.43 25.03 20.57
CA ARG A 30 30.76 24.66 19.20
C ARG A 30 30.84 25.94 18.38
N ARG A 31 32.05 26.34 17.98
CA ARG A 31 32.27 27.33 16.93
C ARG A 31 31.52 26.86 15.70
N GLY A 32 30.46 27.58 15.33
CA GLY A 32 29.71 27.34 14.11
C GLY A 32 30.60 27.64 12.91
N SER A 33 31.26 26.61 12.38
CA SER A 33 31.73 26.66 10.99
C SER A 33 30.50 26.55 10.10
N ARG A 34 29.96 27.68 9.63
CA ARG A 34 29.06 27.65 8.48
C ARG A 34 29.81 26.99 7.33
N ARG A 35 29.42 25.77 6.98
CA ARG A 35 29.88 25.14 5.73
C ARG A 35 29.47 26.07 4.57
N PRO A 36 30.36 26.32 3.60
CA PRO A 36 30.01 27.17 2.47
C PRO A 36 28.82 26.57 1.71
N ALA A 37 27.88 27.42 1.29
CA ALA A 37 26.64 27.01 0.62
C ALA A 37 26.89 26.11 -0.61
N SER A 38 28.05 26.23 -1.26
CA SER A 38 28.48 25.37 -2.37
C SER A 38 28.73 23.90 -1.96
N ALA A 39 29.21 23.65 -0.74
CA ALA A 39 29.44 22.29 -0.24
C ALA A 39 28.14 21.61 0.22
N GLN A 40 27.19 22.38 0.77
CA GLN A 40 25.84 21.87 1.10
C GLN A 40 25.03 21.54 -0.17
N ASN A 41 25.17 22.36 -1.22
CA ASN A 41 24.53 22.13 -2.50
C ASN A 41 25.18 20.96 -3.27
N GLN A 42 26.48 20.73 -3.11
CA GLN A 42 27.15 19.55 -3.67
C GLN A 42 26.82 18.26 -2.90
N GLU A 43 26.74 18.30 -1.56
CA GLU A 43 26.30 17.14 -0.75
C GLU A 43 24.83 16.78 -1.03
N SER A 44 23.93 17.76 -1.21
CA SER A 44 22.53 17.48 -1.56
C SER A 44 22.38 16.92 -2.97
N VAL A 45 23.11 17.45 -3.95
CA VAL A 45 23.13 16.92 -5.33
C VAL A 45 23.75 15.53 -5.35
N PHE A 46 24.79 15.27 -4.57
CA PHE A 46 25.41 13.94 -4.47
C PHE A 46 24.50 12.93 -3.76
N MET A 47 23.81 13.33 -2.69
CA MET A 47 22.81 12.49 -2.00
C MET A 47 21.60 12.20 -2.90
N ASN A 48 21.11 13.18 -3.67
CA ASN A 48 20.05 12.97 -4.65
C ASN A 48 20.51 12.04 -5.78
N ALA A 49 21.74 12.19 -6.29
CA ALA A 49 22.29 11.30 -7.32
C ALA A 49 22.60 9.88 -6.81
N VAL A 50 22.84 9.70 -5.50
CA VAL A 50 22.99 8.39 -4.86
C VAL A 50 21.62 7.77 -4.58
N ALA A 51 20.61 8.56 -4.19
CA ALA A 51 19.22 8.11 -4.04
C ALA A 51 18.60 7.68 -5.39
N ASP A 52 18.89 8.41 -6.47
CA ASP A 52 18.49 8.02 -7.84
C ASP A 52 19.14 6.69 -8.30
N ARG A 53 20.28 6.28 -7.71
CA ARG A 53 20.88 4.96 -7.97
C ARG A 53 20.20 3.82 -7.22
N GLU A 54 19.45 4.10 -6.14
CA GLU A 54 18.80 3.08 -5.32
C GLU A 54 17.43 2.64 -5.86
N VAL A 55 16.75 3.49 -6.65
CA VAL A 55 15.48 3.18 -7.31
C VAL A 55 15.64 2.64 -8.75
N ASN A 56 16.82 2.15 -9.12
CA ASN A 56 17.10 1.62 -10.45
C ASN A 56 16.33 0.29 -10.73
N LEU A 57 15.61 0.25 -11.86
CA LEU A 57 14.82 -0.88 -12.38
C LEU A 57 15.33 -1.40 -13.74
N ASP A 58 16.55 -1.08 -14.14
CA ASP A 58 17.18 -1.55 -15.37
C ASP A 58 17.06 -3.07 -15.51
N GLY A 59 16.58 -3.50 -16.68
CA GLY A 59 16.39 -4.91 -17.00
C GLY A 59 15.24 -5.61 -16.23
N LYS A 60 14.41 -4.86 -15.51
CA LYS A 60 13.18 -5.37 -14.89
C LYS A 60 11.98 -5.18 -15.81
N VAL A 61 11.01 -6.08 -15.69
CA VAL A 61 9.71 -5.96 -16.39
C VAL A 61 8.59 -5.70 -15.39
N ALA A 62 7.89 -4.59 -15.60
CA ALA A 62 6.72 -4.20 -14.82
C ALA A 62 5.42 -4.40 -15.59
N VAL A 63 4.36 -4.78 -14.88
CA VAL A 63 2.97 -4.76 -15.34
C VAL A 63 2.23 -3.69 -14.55
N VAL A 64 1.51 -2.80 -15.23
CA VAL A 64 0.63 -1.80 -14.59
C VAL A 64 -0.76 -1.87 -15.20
N THR A 65 -1.78 -2.04 -14.35
CA THR A 65 -3.20 -2.15 -14.77
C THR A 65 -3.94 -0.83 -14.61
N GLY A 66 -4.90 -0.56 -15.51
CA GLY A 66 -5.59 0.73 -15.54
C GLY A 66 -4.63 1.88 -15.84
N ALA A 67 -3.64 1.62 -16.70
CA ALA A 67 -2.53 2.51 -16.99
C ALA A 67 -2.73 3.34 -18.27
N GLY A 68 -3.91 3.25 -18.90
CA GLY A 68 -4.28 4.07 -20.05
C GLY A 68 -4.73 5.49 -19.67
N SER A 69 -4.89 5.78 -18.38
CA SER A 69 -5.22 7.12 -17.86
C SER A 69 -4.92 7.23 -16.36
N GLY A 70 -5.18 8.42 -15.78
CA GLY A 70 -5.19 8.62 -14.33
C GLY A 70 -3.88 8.23 -13.64
N LEU A 71 -3.99 7.72 -12.41
CA LEU A 71 -2.84 7.36 -11.58
C LEU A 71 -1.96 6.27 -12.24
N GLY A 72 -2.57 5.24 -12.81
CA GLY A 72 -1.84 4.12 -13.42
C GLY A 72 -0.92 4.56 -14.57
N LYS A 73 -1.30 5.60 -15.33
CA LYS A 73 -0.41 6.22 -16.32
C LYS A 73 0.89 6.70 -15.65
N PHE A 74 0.77 7.48 -14.57
CA PHE A 74 1.94 8.06 -13.90
C PHE A 74 2.80 6.99 -13.23
N GLU A 75 2.19 5.93 -12.69
CA GLU A 75 2.90 4.77 -12.17
C GLU A 75 3.71 4.06 -13.28
N ALA A 76 3.10 3.79 -14.43
CA ALA A 76 3.77 3.18 -15.58
C ALA A 76 4.96 4.02 -16.07
N ILE A 77 4.77 5.34 -16.20
CA ILE A 77 5.82 6.26 -16.63
C ILE A 77 6.93 6.36 -15.58
N ALA A 78 6.62 6.42 -14.27
CA ALA A 78 7.63 6.47 -13.22
C ALA A 78 8.50 5.20 -13.21
N LEU A 79 7.91 4.02 -13.41
CA LEU A 79 8.65 2.76 -13.53
C LEU A 79 9.53 2.74 -14.78
N ALA A 80 9.03 3.26 -15.91
CA ALA A 80 9.81 3.40 -17.13
C ALA A 80 11.00 4.37 -16.97
N ARG A 81 10.80 5.53 -16.33
CA ARG A 81 11.88 6.49 -16.02
C ARG A 81 12.96 5.86 -15.14
N ALA A 82 12.57 4.93 -14.27
CA ALA A 82 13.48 4.19 -13.42
C ALA A 82 14.19 3.03 -14.15
N GLY A 83 13.90 2.77 -15.43
CA GLY A 83 14.59 1.77 -16.27
C GLY A 83 13.81 0.49 -16.57
N ALA A 84 12.58 0.35 -16.07
CA ALA A 84 11.78 -0.85 -16.32
C ALA A 84 11.22 -0.87 -17.75
N SER A 85 11.18 -2.06 -18.36
CA SER A 85 10.27 -2.33 -19.47
C SER A 85 8.85 -2.52 -18.91
N VAL A 86 7.81 -2.04 -19.61
CA VAL A 86 6.45 -1.96 -19.04
C VAL A 86 5.40 -2.63 -19.92
N VAL A 87 4.57 -3.48 -19.33
CA VAL A 87 3.28 -3.87 -19.91
C VAL A 87 2.21 -2.94 -19.36
N VAL A 88 1.59 -2.17 -20.25
CA VAL A 88 0.46 -1.29 -19.96
C VAL A 88 -0.82 -2.05 -20.25
N ASN A 89 -1.69 -2.21 -19.26
CA ASN A 89 -3.04 -2.74 -19.46
C ASN A 89 -4.10 -1.66 -19.23
N ASP A 90 -5.06 -1.61 -20.15
CA ASP A 90 -6.33 -0.88 -19.99
C ASP A 90 -7.41 -1.56 -20.85
N LEU A 91 -8.65 -1.06 -20.83
CA LEU A 91 -9.79 -1.67 -21.50
C LEU A 91 -9.61 -1.77 -23.02
N ALA A 92 -9.12 -0.70 -23.65
CA ALA A 92 -8.98 -0.63 -25.10
C ALA A 92 -7.86 0.35 -25.49
N ALA A 93 -7.27 0.13 -26.67
CA ALA A 93 -6.37 1.08 -27.29
C ALA A 93 -7.17 2.33 -27.72
N ASN A 94 -6.57 3.50 -27.54
CA ASN A 94 -7.07 4.78 -28.04
C ASN A 94 -5.88 5.76 -28.16
N GLU A 95 -6.14 6.96 -28.68
CA GLU A 95 -5.10 7.98 -28.89
C GLU A 95 -4.37 8.37 -27.59
N ALA A 96 -5.08 8.44 -26.46
CA ALA A 96 -4.47 8.76 -25.17
C ALA A 96 -3.54 7.63 -24.69
N VAL A 97 -3.94 6.37 -24.87
CA VAL A 97 -3.08 5.21 -24.59
C VAL A 97 -1.85 5.25 -25.48
N GLU A 98 -2.00 5.47 -26.79
CA GLU A 98 -0.85 5.50 -27.70
C GLU A 98 0.14 6.61 -27.34
N ALA A 99 -0.35 7.79 -26.96
CA ALA A 99 0.50 8.88 -26.47
C ALA A 99 1.30 8.48 -25.22
N ILE A 100 0.72 7.68 -24.32
CA ILE A 100 1.42 7.15 -23.14
C ILE A 100 2.50 6.14 -23.56
N LEU A 101 2.19 5.25 -24.50
CA LEU A 101 3.17 4.29 -25.00
C LEU A 101 4.35 5.00 -25.67
N GLU A 102 4.08 6.04 -26.48
CA GLU A 102 5.13 6.87 -27.08
C GLU A 102 5.95 7.64 -26.03
N GLU A 103 5.31 8.17 -24.98
CA GLU A 103 6.03 8.80 -23.86
C GLU A 103 6.99 7.79 -23.20
N ILE A 104 6.54 6.56 -22.94
CA ILE A 104 7.37 5.49 -22.37
C ILE A 104 8.50 5.09 -23.33
N ARG A 105 8.24 4.96 -24.63
CA ARG A 105 9.28 4.70 -25.65
C ARG A 105 10.30 5.82 -25.70
N GLY A 106 9.87 7.08 -25.56
CA GLY A 106 10.72 8.27 -25.52
C GLY A 106 11.69 8.28 -24.33
N LEU A 107 11.39 7.55 -23.26
CA LEU A 107 12.29 7.32 -22.12
C LEU A 107 13.32 6.21 -22.38
N GLY A 108 13.27 5.55 -23.55
CA GLY A 108 14.15 4.43 -23.91
C GLY A 108 13.68 3.07 -23.35
N ALA A 109 12.52 3.02 -22.70
CA ALA A 109 11.95 1.78 -22.18
C ALA A 109 11.20 1.00 -23.27
N LYS A 110 11.24 -0.33 -23.20
CA LYS A 110 10.36 -1.18 -24.02
C LYS A 110 8.97 -1.16 -23.41
N VAL A 111 7.94 -1.10 -24.25
CA VAL A 111 6.55 -1.08 -23.78
C VAL A 111 5.66 -1.95 -24.65
N GLU A 112 4.79 -2.71 -24.01
CA GLU A 112 3.73 -3.52 -24.64
C GLU A 112 2.37 -3.07 -24.12
N PHE A 113 1.36 -3.02 -24.99
CA PHE A 113 -0.01 -2.76 -24.59
C PHE A 113 -0.85 -4.03 -24.67
N VAL A 114 -1.63 -4.29 -23.61
CA VAL A 114 -2.57 -5.41 -23.55
C VAL A 114 -3.96 -4.87 -23.22
N ALA A 115 -4.86 -4.90 -24.20
CA ALA A 115 -6.25 -4.54 -24.01
C ALA A 115 -7.01 -5.63 -23.23
N GLY A 116 -7.90 -5.21 -22.33
CA GLY A 116 -8.93 -6.10 -21.77
C GLY A 116 -9.36 -5.75 -20.36
N ASP A 117 -10.50 -6.32 -19.96
CA ASP A 117 -11.06 -6.21 -18.62
C ASP A 117 -10.23 -7.03 -17.63
N ILE A 118 -9.62 -6.36 -16.65
CA ILE A 118 -8.81 -7.03 -15.63
C ILE A 118 -9.60 -8.00 -14.76
N GLY A 119 -10.91 -7.80 -14.70
CA GLY A 119 -11.85 -8.72 -14.09
C GLY A 119 -12.00 -10.02 -14.86
N GLU A 120 -11.34 -10.24 -15.99
CA GLU A 120 -11.38 -11.47 -16.79
C GLU A 120 -10.08 -12.28 -16.73
N ARG A 121 -10.24 -13.62 -16.71
CA ARG A 121 -9.10 -14.54 -16.64
C ARG A 121 -8.20 -14.44 -17.87
N SER A 122 -8.81 -14.34 -19.04
CA SER A 122 -8.12 -14.23 -20.33
C SER A 122 -7.20 -13.01 -20.39
N THR A 123 -7.65 -11.88 -19.85
CA THR A 123 -6.83 -10.65 -19.77
C THR A 123 -5.62 -10.85 -18.87
N ALA A 124 -5.80 -11.45 -17.68
CA ALA A 124 -4.67 -11.77 -16.81
C ALA A 124 -3.66 -12.71 -17.50
N ASP A 125 -4.13 -13.73 -18.22
CA ASP A 125 -3.25 -14.64 -18.97
C ASP A 125 -2.50 -13.93 -20.11
N ALA A 126 -3.16 -13.02 -20.85
CA ALA A 126 -2.55 -12.23 -21.92
C ALA A 126 -1.48 -11.25 -21.39
N ILE A 127 -1.72 -10.62 -20.25
CA ILE A 127 -0.74 -9.75 -19.58
C ILE A 127 0.51 -10.55 -19.18
N MET A 128 0.31 -11.72 -18.59
CA MET A 128 1.40 -12.60 -18.20
C MET A 128 2.20 -13.09 -19.42
N GLU A 129 1.53 -13.39 -20.53
CA GLU A 129 2.16 -13.75 -21.80
C GLU A 129 3.01 -12.60 -22.35
N ALA A 130 2.47 -11.38 -22.40
CA ALA A 130 3.21 -10.21 -22.89
C ALA A 130 4.47 -9.96 -22.08
N ALA A 131 4.38 -10.01 -20.75
CA ALA A 131 5.53 -9.84 -19.86
C ALA A 131 6.60 -10.92 -20.12
N GLN A 132 6.21 -12.20 -20.13
CA GLN A 132 7.16 -13.32 -20.23
C GLN A 132 7.74 -13.52 -21.63
N SER A 133 6.88 -13.53 -22.66
CA SER A 133 7.28 -13.89 -24.02
C SER A 133 7.88 -12.72 -24.79
N ARG A 134 7.37 -11.50 -24.58
CA ARG A 134 7.75 -10.32 -25.38
C ARG A 134 8.77 -9.44 -24.67
N LEU A 135 8.64 -9.28 -23.36
CA LEU A 135 9.58 -8.51 -22.54
C LEU A 135 10.59 -9.37 -21.77
N GLY A 136 10.35 -10.68 -21.66
CA GLY A 136 11.32 -11.69 -21.18
C GLY A 136 11.23 -12.06 -19.70
N SER A 137 10.44 -11.35 -18.89
CA SER A 137 10.35 -11.56 -17.44
C SER A 137 9.05 -10.98 -16.87
N LEU A 138 8.73 -11.32 -15.62
CA LEU A 138 7.84 -10.52 -14.79
C LEU A 138 8.55 -10.28 -13.46
N ASP A 139 8.79 -9.02 -13.13
CA ASP A 139 9.50 -8.60 -11.92
C ASP A 139 8.63 -7.77 -11.00
N ILE A 140 7.76 -6.94 -11.57
CA ILE A 140 6.93 -5.99 -10.84
C ILE A 140 5.48 -6.11 -11.31
N LEU A 141 4.56 -6.18 -10.37
CA LEU A 141 3.11 -6.14 -10.60
C LEU A 141 2.51 -4.98 -9.82
N VAL A 142 1.99 -3.99 -10.54
CA VAL A 142 1.18 -2.89 -9.98
C VAL A 142 -0.27 -3.10 -10.36
N ASN A 143 -1.09 -3.47 -9.37
CA ASN A 143 -2.54 -3.53 -9.56
C ASN A 143 -3.15 -2.19 -9.19
N ASN A 144 -3.58 -1.42 -10.19
CA ASN A 144 -4.20 -0.10 -10.02
C ASN A 144 -5.61 -0.01 -10.62
N ALA A 145 -5.94 -0.79 -11.66
CA ALA A 145 -7.24 -0.78 -12.32
C ALA A 145 -8.43 -0.76 -11.34
N GLY A 146 -9.40 0.10 -11.64
CA GLY A 146 -10.48 0.41 -10.73
C GLY A 146 -11.58 1.27 -11.33
N ILE A 147 -12.76 1.23 -10.69
CA ILE A 147 -13.93 2.04 -11.00
C ILE A 147 -14.70 2.35 -9.72
N THR A 148 -15.60 3.33 -9.75
CA THR A 148 -16.53 3.60 -8.66
C THR A 148 -17.98 3.47 -9.13
N ARG A 149 -18.85 3.00 -8.22
CA ARG A 149 -20.31 2.94 -8.37
C ARG A 149 -20.92 3.26 -7.02
N ASP A 150 -20.87 4.55 -6.69
CA ASP A 150 -21.16 5.02 -5.34
C ASP A 150 -22.66 5.10 -5.12
N ARG A 151 -23.14 4.38 -4.11
CA ARG A 151 -24.53 4.34 -3.66
C ARG A 151 -24.54 4.09 -2.16
N MET A 152 -25.51 4.70 -1.48
CA MET A 152 -25.87 4.24 -0.14
C MET A 152 -26.25 2.76 -0.20
N LEU A 153 -25.87 1.97 0.81
CA LEU A 153 -26.04 0.52 0.81
C LEU A 153 -27.49 0.08 0.47
N PHE A 154 -28.49 0.78 1.00
CA PHE A 154 -29.91 0.48 0.76
C PHE A 154 -30.41 0.81 -0.66
N ASN A 155 -29.60 1.50 -1.47
CA ASN A 155 -29.86 1.83 -2.87
C ASN A 155 -28.89 1.14 -3.83
N MET A 156 -28.00 0.29 -3.34
CA MET A 156 -27.00 -0.41 -4.15
C MET A 156 -27.66 -1.51 -4.97
N SER A 157 -27.43 -1.54 -6.29
CA SER A 157 -27.85 -2.69 -7.11
C SER A 157 -26.80 -3.80 -7.06
N ASP A 158 -27.22 -5.03 -7.35
CA ASP A 158 -26.32 -6.18 -7.43
C ASP A 158 -25.26 -5.98 -8.52
N GLU A 159 -25.62 -5.36 -9.65
CA GLU A 159 -24.68 -5.09 -10.75
C GLU A 159 -23.59 -4.07 -10.36
N ASP A 160 -23.96 -2.99 -9.66
CA ASP A 160 -23.00 -1.99 -9.18
C ASP A 160 -22.06 -2.58 -8.12
N TRP A 161 -22.58 -3.46 -7.26
CA TRP A 161 -21.78 -4.23 -6.31
C TRP A 161 -20.80 -5.17 -7.02
N ASP A 162 -21.32 -6.07 -7.86
CA ASP A 162 -20.55 -7.10 -8.54
C ASP A 162 -19.49 -6.52 -9.47
N LEU A 163 -19.81 -5.43 -10.19
CA LEU A 163 -18.87 -4.80 -11.11
C LEU A 163 -17.66 -4.21 -10.36
N VAL A 164 -17.88 -3.52 -9.24
CA VAL A 164 -16.80 -2.96 -8.43
C VAL A 164 -15.92 -4.07 -7.86
N LEU A 165 -16.50 -5.14 -7.33
CA LEU A 165 -15.75 -6.29 -6.81
C LEU A 165 -15.01 -7.06 -7.91
N LYS A 166 -15.61 -7.19 -9.10
CA LYS A 166 -15.01 -7.83 -10.27
C LYS A 166 -13.75 -7.09 -10.71
N VAL A 167 -13.82 -5.77 -10.90
CA VAL A 167 -12.67 -4.99 -11.37
C VAL A 167 -11.59 -4.90 -10.30
N HIS A 168 -11.97 -4.54 -9.07
CA HIS A 168 -10.99 -4.35 -7.99
C HIS A 168 -10.49 -5.68 -7.43
N LEU A 169 -11.32 -6.38 -6.66
CA LEU A 169 -10.85 -7.51 -5.85
C LEU A 169 -10.53 -8.74 -6.71
N ARG A 170 -11.41 -9.10 -7.65
CA ARG A 170 -11.16 -10.25 -8.55
C ARG A 170 -10.00 -9.95 -9.50
N GLY A 171 -9.92 -8.74 -10.07
CA GLY A 171 -8.80 -8.33 -10.92
C GLY A 171 -7.45 -8.42 -10.21
N HIS A 172 -7.35 -7.85 -9.01
CA HIS A 172 -6.14 -7.97 -8.17
C HIS A 172 -5.81 -9.43 -7.86
N PHE A 173 -6.81 -10.24 -7.49
CA PHE A 173 -6.63 -11.67 -7.22
C PHE A 173 -6.07 -12.42 -8.43
N LEU A 174 -6.64 -12.22 -9.63
CA LEU A 174 -6.24 -12.94 -10.83
C LEU A 174 -4.76 -12.75 -11.14
N LEU A 175 -4.30 -11.49 -11.19
CA LEU A 175 -2.90 -11.19 -11.47
C LEU A 175 -1.97 -11.55 -10.31
N CYS A 176 -2.35 -11.28 -9.05
CA CYS A 176 -1.55 -11.71 -7.89
C CYS A 176 -1.34 -13.22 -7.91
N ARG A 177 -2.39 -14.01 -8.20
CA ARG A 177 -2.29 -15.47 -8.30
C ARG A 177 -1.41 -15.92 -9.47
N SER A 178 -1.57 -15.32 -10.65
CA SER A 178 -0.76 -15.70 -11.82
C SER A 178 0.71 -15.34 -11.63
N ALA A 179 1.03 -14.15 -11.13
CA ALA A 179 2.39 -13.72 -10.79
C ALA A 179 3.01 -14.59 -9.67
N ALA A 180 2.24 -14.89 -8.62
CA ALA A 180 2.64 -15.81 -7.55
C ALA A 180 3.04 -17.20 -8.09
N SER A 181 2.21 -17.76 -8.98
CA SER A 181 2.49 -19.06 -9.62
C SER A 181 3.77 -19.00 -10.45
N TYR A 182 3.95 -17.93 -11.22
CA TYR A 182 5.15 -17.67 -12.02
C TYR A 182 6.41 -17.61 -11.14
N TRP A 183 6.47 -16.72 -10.15
CA TRP A 183 7.66 -16.56 -9.30
C TRP A 183 7.98 -17.81 -8.49
N ARG A 184 6.97 -18.53 -8.00
CA ARG A 184 7.18 -19.84 -7.36
C ARG A 184 7.81 -20.85 -8.31
N GLY A 185 7.34 -20.90 -9.56
CA GLY A 185 7.91 -21.75 -10.61
C GLY A 185 9.36 -21.41 -10.90
N ARG A 186 9.64 -20.13 -11.15
CA ARG A 186 11.00 -19.60 -11.41
C ARG A 186 11.96 -19.86 -10.26
N SER A 187 11.51 -19.66 -9.02
CA SER A 187 12.32 -19.97 -7.83
C SER A 187 12.64 -21.45 -7.71
N LYS A 188 11.68 -22.34 -8.04
CA LYS A 188 11.90 -23.79 -8.06
C LYS A 188 12.91 -24.19 -9.15
N GLU A 189 12.80 -23.62 -10.35
CA GLU A 189 13.71 -23.89 -11.46
C GLU A 189 15.14 -23.41 -11.17
N ALA A 190 15.28 -22.22 -10.58
CA ALA A 190 16.58 -21.65 -10.23
C ALA A 190 17.20 -22.27 -8.96
N GLY A 191 16.40 -22.94 -8.13
CA GLY A 191 16.83 -23.42 -6.81
C GLY A 191 17.15 -22.29 -5.81
N ALA A 192 16.67 -21.07 -6.06
CA ALA A 192 16.99 -19.88 -5.29
C ALA A 192 15.81 -18.88 -5.26
N PRO A 193 15.78 -17.92 -4.32
CA PRO A 193 14.86 -16.80 -4.37
C PRO A 193 14.97 -16.03 -5.70
N VAL A 194 13.85 -15.46 -6.15
CA VAL A 194 13.76 -14.63 -7.36
C VAL A 194 13.32 -13.21 -6.99
N TYR A 195 13.58 -12.28 -7.90
CA TYR A 195 13.06 -10.93 -7.76
C TYR A 195 11.56 -10.91 -8.06
N GLY A 196 10.79 -10.24 -7.20
CA GLY A 196 9.37 -10.02 -7.39
C GLY A 196 8.85 -8.92 -6.48
N ARG A 197 8.03 -8.03 -7.03
CA ARG A 197 7.37 -6.94 -6.29
C ARG A 197 5.89 -6.89 -6.66
N ILE A 198 5.03 -6.85 -5.66
CA ILE A 198 3.60 -6.55 -5.81
C ILE A 198 3.32 -5.23 -5.11
N VAL A 199 2.76 -4.28 -5.84
CA VAL A 199 2.17 -3.05 -5.31
C VAL A 199 0.69 -3.07 -5.63
N ASN A 200 -0.15 -3.26 -4.61
CA ASN A 200 -1.59 -3.29 -4.76
C ASN A 200 -2.21 -1.94 -4.35
N THR A 201 -3.24 -1.52 -5.07
CA THR A 201 -3.94 -0.27 -4.76
C THR A 201 -5.14 -0.56 -3.88
N SER A 202 -4.97 -0.36 -2.58
CA SER A 202 -6.06 -0.29 -1.60
C SER A 202 -6.68 1.13 -1.60
N SER A 203 -7.27 1.55 -0.49
CA SER A 203 -7.81 2.90 -0.28
C SER A 203 -8.09 3.11 1.21
N GLU A 204 -8.09 4.36 1.63
CA GLU A 204 -8.67 4.76 2.92
C GLU A 204 -10.12 4.31 3.08
N ALA A 205 -10.88 4.20 1.98
CA ALA A 205 -12.25 3.66 2.03
C ALA A 205 -12.30 2.23 2.61
N GLY A 206 -11.27 1.41 2.39
CA GLY A 206 -11.16 0.07 2.99
C GLY A 206 -10.83 0.08 4.48
N LEU A 207 -10.38 1.22 5.01
CA LEU A 207 -10.04 1.44 6.42
C LEU A 207 -11.14 2.20 7.16
N LEU A 208 -11.90 3.03 6.44
CA LEU A 208 -12.91 3.92 6.99
C LEU A 208 -14.31 3.33 6.95
N GLY A 209 -14.64 2.61 5.89
CA GLY A 209 -16.01 2.15 5.57
C GLY A 209 -16.98 3.30 5.28
N PRO A 210 -16.77 4.11 4.21
CA PRO A 210 -17.65 5.23 3.90
C PRO A 210 -19.07 4.78 3.54
N GLU A 211 -20.07 5.53 4.01
CA GLU A 211 -21.50 5.19 3.92
C GLU A 211 -22.03 5.06 2.48
N GLY A 212 -21.44 5.80 1.54
CA GLY A 212 -21.78 5.79 0.12
C GLY A 212 -20.95 4.85 -0.74
N GLN A 213 -20.01 4.10 -0.14
CA GLN A 213 -19.01 3.31 -0.87
C GLN A 213 -18.88 1.89 -0.30
N ALA A 214 -19.99 1.25 0.07
CA ALA A 214 -19.95 -0.09 0.67
C ALA A 214 -19.25 -1.15 -0.22
N ASN A 215 -19.51 -1.14 -1.53
CA ASN A 215 -18.86 -2.01 -2.52
C ASN A 215 -17.35 -1.72 -2.63
N TYR A 216 -16.98 -0.46 -2.81
CA TYR A 216 -15.60 -0.03 -2.97
C TYR A 216 -14.78 -0.25 -1.69
N GLY A 217 -15.31 0.16 -0.53
CA GLY A 217 -14.70 -0.10 0.78
C GLY A 217 -14.48 -1.59 1.03
N ALA A 218 -15.47 -2.44 0.75
CA ALA A 218 -15.34 -3.89 0.87
C ALA A 218 -14.24 -4.45 -0.05
N ALA A 219 -14.20 -4.03 -1.32
CA ALA A 219 -13.18 -4.46 -2.27
C ALA A 219 -11.77 -4.05 -1.82
N LYS A 220 -11.60 -2.81 -1.35
CA LYS A 220 -10.30 -2.26 -0.92
C LYS A 220 -9.81 -2.88 0.39
N ALA A 221 -10.69 -3.14 1.35
CA ALA A 221 -10.38 -3.96 2.53
C ALA A 221 -9.92 -5.38 2.14
N GLY A 222 -10.62 -6.01 1.19
CA GLY A 222 -10.25 -7.32 0.63
C GLY A 222 -8.86 -7.31 -0.04
N ILE A 223 -8.53 -6.23 -0.76
CA ILE A 223 -7.21 -6.05 -1.39
C ILE A 223 -6.10 -5.93 -0.34
N THR A 224 -6.33 -5.23 0.77
CA THR A 224 -5.38 -5.20 1.89
C THR A 224 -5.11 -6.61 2.42
N ALA A 225 -6.17 -7.39 2.70
CA ALA A 225 -6.03 -8.76 3.18
C ALA A 225 -5.33 -9.70 2.17
N LEU A 226 -5.67 -9.58 0.88
CA LEU A 226 -5.02 -10.30 -0.21
C LEU A 226 -3.52 -10.00 -0.24
N THR A 227 -3.14 -8.73 -0.09
CA THR A 227 -1.74 -8.28 -0.07
C THR A 227 -0.98 -8.90 1.09
N LEU A 228 -1.54 -8.91 2.30
CA LEU A 228 -0.93 -9.54 3.47
C LEU A 228 -0.73 -11.06 3.26
N SER A 229 -1.70 -11.73 2.63
CA SER A 229 -1.60 -13.15 2.29
C SER A 229 -0.49 -13.41 1.26
N ALA A 230 -0.42 -12.59 0.20
CA ALA A 230 0.63 -12.67 -0.81
C ALA A 230 2.02 -12.43 -0.20
N ALA A 231 2.17 -11.41 0.66
CA ALA A 231 3.41 -11.09 1.36
C ALA A 231 3.95 -12.28 2.16
N ARG A 232 3.06 -12.97 2.90
CA ARG A 232 3.42 -14.16 3.70
C ARG A 232 3.74 -15.35 2.81
N GLY A 233 2.90 -15.62 1.81
CA GLY A 233 3.02 -16.80 0.95
C GLY A 233 4.23 -16.76 0.02
N LEU A 234 4.68 -15.55 -0.37
CA LEU A 234 5.73 -15.38 -1.37
C LEU A 234 7.08 -14.91 -0.81
N SER A 235 7.14 -14.49 0.46
CA SER A 235 8.37 -14.04 1.13
C SER A 235 9.54 -15.01 0.95
N ARG A 236 9.31 -16.32 1.13
CA ARG A 236 10.35 -17.35 0.99
C ARG A 236 10.93 -17.48 -0.41
N TYR A 237 10.25 -16.95 -1.43
CA TYR A 237 10.70 -16.95 -2.82
C TYR A 237 11.39 -15.63 -3.21
N GLY A 238 11.64 -14.71 -2.26
CA GLY A 238 12.27 -13.41 -2.54
C GLY A 238 11.30 -12.30 -2.95
N VAL A 239 10.01 -12.60 -3.06
CA VAL A 239 8.99 -11.62 -3.45
C VAL A 239 8.58 -10.75 -2.25
N ARG A 240 8.24 -9.48 -2.52
CA ARG A 240 7.65 -8.55 -1.57
C ARG A 240 6.29 -8.08 -2.07
N ALA A 241 5.32 -7.95 -1.17
CA ALA A 241 3.98 -7.46 -1.53
C ALA A 241 3.53 -6.41 -0.51
N ASN A 242 3.17 -5.23 -0.99
CA ASN A 242 2.71 -4.09 -0.18
C ASN A 242 1.48 -3.45 -0.83
N ALA A 243 0.73 -2.67 -0.05
CA ALA A 243 -0.43 -1.94 -0.53
C ALA A 243 -0.26 -0.43 -0.30
N ILE A 244 -0.82 0.36 -1.22
CA ILE A 244 -0.93 1.81 -1.11
C ILE A 244 -2.40 2.23 -1.00
N CYS A 245 -2.67 3.31 -0.29
CA CYS A 245 -3.95 4.00 -0.18
C CYS A 245 -3.75 5.43 -0.68
N PRO A 246 -3.86 5.66 -2.00
CA PRO A 246 -3.50 6.94 -2.59
C PRO A 246 -4.63 7.97 -2.51
N ARG A 247 -4.26 9.26 -2.40
CA ARG A 247 -5.08 10.38 -2.91
C ARG A 247 -4.31 11.06 -4.04
N ALA A 248 -4.96 11.20 -5.19
CA ALA A 248 -4.39 11.88 -6.35
C ALA A 248 -5.50 12.54 -7.16
N ARG A 249 -5.20 13.66 -7.80
CA ARG A 249 -6.09 14.35 -8.74
C ARG A 249 -5.98 13.70 -10.11
N THR A 250 -7.08 13.12 -10.55
CA THR A 250 -7.24 12.44 -11.83
C THR A 250 -8.65 12.71 -12.33
N SER A 251 -8.98 12.34 -13.57
CA SER A 251 -10.36 12.45 -14.08
C SER A 251 -11.38 11.69 -13.21
N MET A 252 -10.98 10.65 -12.48
CA MET A 252 -11.86 9.92 -11.55
C MET A 252 -12.18 10.72 -10.27
N THR A 253 -11.28 11.62 -9.85
CA THR A 253 -11.31 12.28 -8.54
C THR A 253 -11.42 13.80 -8.63
N GLU A 254 -11.48 14.36 -9.84
CA GLU A 254 -11.56 15.79 -10.10
C GLU A 254 -12.77 16.44 -9.41
N ASN A 255 -13.94 15.79 -9.45
CA ASN A 255 -15.14 16.27 -8.76
C ASN A 255 -15.03 16.28 -7.22
N VAL A 256 -14.10 15.50 -6.66
CA VAL A 256 -13.87 15.41 -5.21
C VAL A 256 -12.84 16.43 -4.74
N PHE A 257 -11.78 16.65 -5.53
CA PHE A 257 -10.64 17.47 -5.12
C PHE A 257 -10.58 18.86 -5.77
N GLY A 258 -11.44 19.16 -6.75
CA GLY A 258 -11.46 20.41 -7.49
C GLY A 258 -10.33 20.55 -8.52
N GLU A 259 -10.04 21.77 -8.94
CA GLU A 259 -8.97 22.09 -9.90
C GLU A 259 -7.58 22.07 -9.23
N ALA A 260 -6.55 21.83 -10.04
CA ALA A 260 -5.17 21.97 -9.61
C ALA A 260 -4.83 23.44 -9.31
N PRO A 261 -3.90 23.72 -8.39
CA PRO A 261 -3.42 25.08 -8.15
C PRO A 261 -2.79 25.67 -9.42
N ALA A 262 -3.00 26.97 -9.65
CA ALA A 262 -2.46 27.66 -10.82
C ALA A 262 -0.92 27.78 -10.83
N GLU A 263 -0.30 27.77 -9.65
CA GLU A 263 1.14 27.88 -9.46
C GLU A 263 1.64 26.88 -8.42
N GLY A 264 2.90 26.44 -8.57
CA GLY A 264 3.55 25.49 -7.67
C GLY A 264 3.28 24.02 -8.02
N ILE A 265 3.77 23.13 -7.16
CA ILE A 265 3.54 21.68 -7.30
C ILE A 265 2.13 21.37 -6.77
N ASP A 266 1.29 20.69 -7.56
CA ASP A 266 -0.02 20.23 -7.10
C ASP A 266 0.17 19.26 -5.91
N PRO A 267 -0.37 19.55 -4.71
CA PRO A 267 -0.31 18.65 -3.57
C PRO A 267 -0.98 17.29 -3.82
N LEU A 268 -1.83 17.19 -4.83
CA LEU A 268 -2.50 15.95 -5.25
C LEU A 268 -2.01 15.46 -6.61
N SER A 269 -0.86 15.95 -7.09
CA SER A 269 -0.17 15.42 -8.27
C SER A 269 0.00 13.89 -8.15
N PRO A 270 -0.48 13.10 -9.13
CA PRO A 270 -0.30 11.64 -9.13
C PRO A 270 1.16 11.19 -9.01
N GLU A 271 2.11 12.04 -9.40
CA GLU A 271 3.55 11.84 -9.32
C GLU A 271 4.04 11.60 -7.87
N HIS A 272 3.39 12.19 -6.87
CA HIS A 272 3.69 11.91 -5.46
C HIS A 272 3.49 10.43 -5.12
N VAL A 273 2.39 9.86 -5.63
CA VAL A 273 2.08 8.43 -5.43
C VAL A 273 3.00 7.56 -6.29
N ALA A 274 3.21 7.94 -7.54
CA ALA A 274 4.07 7.18 -8.47
C ALA A 274 5.52 7.06 -7.97
N ALA A 275 6.03 8.06 -7.24
CA ALA A 275 7.34 8.00 -6.60
C ALA A 275 7.42 6.87 -5.55
N LEU A 276 6.39 6.70 -4.71
CA LEU A 276 6.34 5.59 -3.74
C LEU A 276 6.23 4.24 -4.46
N VAL A 277 5.45 4.16 -5.54
CA VAL A 277 5.33 2.94 -6.35
C VAL A 277 6.69 2.53 -6.94
N ALA A 278 7.44 3.47 -7.51
CA ALA A 278 8.79 3.21 -8.03
C ALA A 278 9.75 2.73 -6.92
N TYR A 279 9.72 3.36 -5.74
CA TYR A 279 10.49 2.89 -4.59
C TYR A 279 10.12 1.46 -4.20
N LEU A 280 8.83 1.16 -3.98
CA LEU A 280 8.36 -0.18 -3.59
C LEU A 280 8.63 -1.25 -4.65
N ALA A 281 8.73 -0.85 -5.92
CA ALA A 281 9.09 -1.70 -7.04
C ALA A 281 10.60 -1.97 -7.16
N SER A 282 11.45 -1.26 -6.41
CA SER A 282 12.90 -1.29 -6.54
C SER A 282 13.60 -2.24 -5.56
N PRO A 283 14.89 -2.55 -5.80
CA PRO A 283 15.72 -3.26 -4.84
C PRO A 283 15.84 -2.54 -3.48
N ALA A 284 15.77 -1.20 -3.44
CA ALA A 284 15.85 -0.42 -2.20
C ALA A 284 14.71 -0.71 -1.21
N ALA A 285 13.59 -1.24 -1.69
CA ALA A 285 12.46 -1.66 -0.85
C ALA A 285 12.50 -3.15 -0.46
N ASP A 286 13.65 -3.85 -0.57
CA ASP A 286 13.70 -5.29 -0.26
C ASP A 286 13.36 -5.60 1.21
N SER A 287 13.54 -4.67 2.14
CA SER A 287 13.13 -4.84 3.54
C SER A 287 11.64 -4.59 3.81
N VAL A 288 10.87 -4.12 2.82
CA VAL A 288 9.48 -3.71 2.99
C VAL A 288 8.54 -4.80 2.49
N ASN A 289 7.81 -5.46 3.40
CA ASN A 289 6.88 -6.52 3.04
C ASN A 289 5.63 -6.51 3.92
N GLY A 290 4.45 -6.71 3.33
CA GLY A 290 3.17 -6.80 4.04
C GLY A 290 2.75 -5.49 4.70
N GLN A 291 3.17 -4.35 4.15
CA GLN A 291 2.87 -3.03 4.69
C GLN A 291 1.75 -2.34 3.90
N VAL A 292 1.06 -1.40 4.56
CA VAL A 292 0.01 -0.56 3.99
C VAL A 292 0.40 0.90 4.19
N PHE A 293 0.47 1.67 3.11
CA PHE A 293 0.88 3.07 3.13
C PHE A 293 -0.24 3.98 2.64
N VAL A 294 -0.61 5.01 3.40
CA VAL A 294 -1.38 6.14 2.87
C VAL A 294 -0.40 7.12 2.24
N VAL A 295 -0.70 7.60 1.03
CA VAL A 295 0.22 8.45 0.27
C VAL A 295 -0.51 9.50 -0.54
N TYR A 296 -0.10 10.76 -0.39
CA TYR A 296 -0.48 11.90 -1.22
C TYR A 296 0.40 13.10 -0.86
N GLY A 297 0.59 14.01 -1.81
CA GLY A 297 1.52 15.12 -1.61
C GLY A 297 2.90 14.65 -1.17
N PRO A 298 3.63 15.46 -0.39
CA PRO A 298 4.93 15.04 0.15
C PRO A 298 4.82 14.05 1.33
N MET A 299 3.64 13.48 1.61
CA MET A 299 3.39 12.68 2.81
C MET A 299 3.22 11.19 2.47
N VAL A 300 3.91 10.34 3.24
CA VAL A 300 3.70 8.89 3.28
C VAL A 300 3.50 8.46 4.73
N ALA A 301 2.35 7.87 5.04
CA ALA A 301 2.02 7.35 6.36
C ALA A 301 1.98 5.82 6.34
N LEU A 302 2.74 5.19 7.24
CA LEU A 302 2.69 3.75 7.48
C LEU A 302 1.53 3.42 8.43
N MET A 303 0.61 2.56 8.00
CA MET A 303 -0.52 2.14 8.85
C MET A 303 -0.09 1.10 9.88
N ALA A 304 -0.41 1.34 11.14
CA ALA A 304 -0.30 0.33 12.19
C ALA A 304 -1.35 -0.77 12.01
N ALA A 305 -1.04 -1.98 12.46
CA ALA A 305 -2.00 -3.08 12.51
C ALA A 305 -3.12 -2.78 13.55
N PRO A 306 -4.34 -3.32 13.36
CA PRO A 306 -5.36 -3.27 14.39
C PRO A 306 -4.89 -3.91 15.70
N VAL A 307 -5.24 -3.29 16.82
CA VAL A 307 -4.91 -3.77 18.16
C VAL A 307 -6.17 -4.19 18.92
N VAL A 308 -6.02 -5.09 19.89
CA VAL A 308 -7.11 -5.41 20.82
C VAL A 308 -7.29 -4.22 21.76
N GLU A 309 -8.36 -3.46 21.54
CA GLU A 309 -8.68 -2.30 22.38
C GLU A 309 -9.09 -2.74 23.79
N ARG A 310 -9.97 -3.73 23.89
CA ARG A 310 -10.51 -4.21 25.16
C ARG A 310 -10.75 -5.72 25.11
N ARG A 311 -10.32 -6.40 26.17
CA ARG A 311 -10.62 -7.82 26.44
C ARG A 311 -11.66 -7.91 27.55
N PHE A 312 -12.62 -8.82 27.40
CA PHE A 312 -13.66 -9.14 28.38
C PHE A 312 -13.59 -10.64 28.67
N ASP A 313 -13.49 -11.02 29.95
CA ASP A 313 -13.37 -12.41 30.38
C ASP A 313 -14.47 -12.73 31.41
N ALA A 314 -15.20 -13.82 31.20
CA ALA A 314 -16.21 -14.27 32.15
C ALA A 314 -15.54 -14.77 33.44
N ALA A 315 -16.01 -14.31 34.60
CA ALA A 315 -15.43 -14.64 35.90
C ALA A 315 -15.45 -16.15 36.23
N ASP A 316 -16.45 -16.87 35.74
CA ASP A 316 -16.66 -18.31 35.95
C ASP A 316 -16.26 -19.15 34.72
N GLY A 317 -15.56 -18.54 33.75
CA GLY A 317 -15.13 -19.20 32.51
C GLY A 317 -16.24 -19.36 31.47
N ARG A 318 -17.46 -18.87 31.71
CA ARG A 318 -18.55 -18.91 30.72
C ARG A 318 -19.52 -17.74 30.83
N TRP A 319 -19.73 -17.05 29.71
CA TRP A 319 -20.78 -16.03 29.65
C TRP A 319 -22.18 -16.62 29.77
N THR A 320 -23.01 -15.98 30.61
CA THR A 320 -24.46 -15.98 30.42
C THR A 320 -24.87 -14.73 29.62
N PRO A 321 -25.99 -14.74 28.88
CA PRO A 321 -26.45 -13.56 28.16
C PRO A 321 -26.64 -12.33 29.06
N GLY A 322 -27.11 -12.52 30.30
CA GLY A 322 -27.30 -11.44 31.27
C GLY A 322 -25.98 -10.83 31.74
N ALA A 323 -24.97 -11.66 32.06
CA ALA A 323 -23.65 -11.18 32.44
C ALA A 323 -22.97 -10.43 31.29
N LEU A 324 -23.09 -10.94 30.06
CA LEU A 324 -22.50 -10.30 28.88
C LEU A 324 -23.19 -8.96 28.57
N ALA A 325 -24.53 -8.91 28.65
CA ALA A 325 -25.29 -7.67 28.45
C ALA A 325 -24.96 -6.61 29.51
N ALA A 326 -24.76 -7.02 30.77
CA ALA A 326 -24.33 -6.13 31.83
C ALA A 326 -22.93 -5.57 31.55
N GLU A 327 -21.96 -6.42 31.17
CA GLU A 327 -20.58 -6.00 30.96
C GLU A 327 -20.42 -5.16 29.68
N LEU A 328 -20.84 -5.69 28.53
CA LEU A 328 -20.74 -4.97 27.25
C LEU A 328 -21.66 -3.74 27.24
N GLY A 329 -22.90 -3.88 27.71
CA GLY A 329 -23.84 -2.78 27.74
C GLY A 329 -23.36 -1.62 28.61
N THR A 330 -22.69 -1.90 29.74
CA THR A 330 -22.07 -0.85 30.56
C THR A 330 -20.88 -0.23 29.85
N TYR A 331 -20.01 -1.04 29.23
CA TYR A 331 -18.84 -0.53 28.50
C TYR A 331 -19.21 0.41 27.36
N PHE A 332 -20.25 0.08 26.58
CA PHE A 332 -20.65 0.87 25.41
C PHE A 332 -21.61 2.03 25.73
N ARG A 333 -22.21 2.09 26.94
CA ARG A 333 -23.21 3.12 27.29
C ARG A 333 -22.66 4.54 27.20
N ASP A 334 -21.46 4.76 27.73
CA ASP A 334 -20.85 6.08 27.85
C ASP A 334 -19.71 6.29 26.83
N ARG A 335 -19.60 5.40 25.85
CA ARG A 335 -18.55 5.44 24.83
C ARG A 335 -18.92 6.40 23.70
N ASP A 336 -17.93 7.13 23.18
CA ASP A 336 -18.07 7.92 21.95
C ASP A 336 -18.56 7.03 20.79
N PRO A 337 -19.73 7.33 20.18
CA PRO A 337 -20.25 6.55 19.06
C PRO A 337 -19.35 6.59 17.82
N ALA A 338 -18.47 7.59 17.68
CA ALA A 338 -17.48 7.64 16.60
C ALA A 338 -16.26 6.75 16.86
N ALA A 339 -16.06 6.26 18.09
CA ALA A 339 -14.99 5.35 18.45
C ALA A 339 -15.34 3.90 18.04
N MET A 340 -15.28 3.66 16.74
CA MET A 340 -15.55 2.38 16.09
C MET A 340 -14.28 1.77 15.48
N PHE A 341 -14.40 0.60 14.84
CA PHE A 341 -13.25 -0.07 14.20
C PHE A 341 -12.68 0.71 12.99
N SER A 342 -13.43 1.67 12.46
CA SER A 342 -12.98 2.60 11.42
C SER A 342 -11.70 3.32 11.84
N ALA A 343 -10.73 3.43 10.93
CA ALA A 343 -9.46 4.14 11.16
C ALA A 343 -9.60 5.68 11.13
N SER A 344 -10.81 6.21 11.31
CA SER A 344 -11.13 7.64 11.21
C SER A 344 -10.31 8.53 12.13
N ALA A 345 -9.92 8.04 13.31
CA ALA A 345 -9.05 8.81 14.22
C ALA A 345 -7.64 8.98 13.63
N ALA A 346 -7.01 7.88 13.19
CA ALA A 346 -5.67 7.91 12.64
C ALA A 346 -5.57 8.71 11.33
N LEU A 347 -6.60 8.64 10.47
CA LEU A 347 -6.58 9.34 9.18
C LEU A 347 -6.92 10.83 9.29
N ARG A 348 -7.67 11.25 10.30
CA ARG A 348 -7.94 12.69 10.55
C ARG A 348 -6.68 13.47 10.92
N GLU A 349 -5.69 12.81 11.51
CA GLU A 349 -4.41 13.43 11.88
C GLU A 349 -3.49 13.69 10.67
N LEU A 350 -3.79 13.12 9.50
CA LEU A 350 -2.97 13.25 8.30
C LEU A 350 -3.29 14.51 7.46
N GLY A 351 -4.37 15.22 7.79
CA GLY A 351 -4.88 16.37 7.01
C GLY A 351 -5.39 16.00 5.62
#